data_AF-A0A2K4ZG83-F1
#
_entry.id   AF-A0A2K4ZG83-F1
#
_cell.length_a   1.000
_cell.length_b   1.000
_cell.length_c   1.000
_cell.angle_alpha   90.00
_cell.angle_beta   90.00
_cell.angle_gamma   90.00
#
_symmetry.space_group_name_H-M   'P 1'
#
loop_
_entity.id
_entity.type
_entity.pdbx_description
1 polymer ?
#
loop_
_entity_poly.entity_id
_entity_poly.type
_entity_poly.pdbx_seq_one_letter_code
_entity_poly.pdbx_strand_id
1 'polypeptide(L)' 'MAIQKTNVCGKTILGTKIHNVRAVRCYHKCGFRDLFVVPERELQDGIYHDSLIMGIRKNAFVFDLNQ' A
#
# COMPACT_ATOMS: atom_id res chain seq x y z
N MET A 1 6.11 3.48 12.39
CA MET A 1 5.28 3.16 11.21
C MET A 1 6.08 3.54 9.97
N ALA A 2 6.87 2.60 9.43
CA ALA A 2 7.65 2.83 8.22
C ALA A 2 6.79 2.46 7.00
N ILE A 3 6.55 3.42 6.11
CA ILE A 3 5.82 3.18 4.87
C ILE A 3 6.88 3.03 3.77
N GLN A 4 7.02 1.83 3.22
CA GLN A 4 8.01 1.57 2.17
C GLN A 4 7.41 1.91 0.81
N LYS A 5 7.82 3.03 0.22
CA LYS A 5 7.38 3.49 -1.10
C LYS A 5 8.47 3.26 -2.13
N THR A 6 8.12 2.62 -3.24
CA THR A 6 9.03 2.41 -4.37
C THR A 6 8.35 2.82 -5.67
N ASN A 7 9.08 3.53 -6.54
CA ASN A 7 8.62 3.87 -7.88
C ASN A 7 9.34 2.97 -8.88
N VAL A 8 8.59 2.16 -9.63
CA VAL A 8 9.12 1.27 -10.66
C VAL A 8 8.38 1.58 -11.95
N CYS A 9 9.08 2.12 -12.95
CA CYS A 9 8.60 2.26 -14.34
C CYS A 9 7.13 2.74 -14.44
N GLY A 10 6.82 3.92 -13.87
CA GLY A 10 5.48 4.51 -13.95
C GLY A 10 4.41 3.85 -13.06
N LYS A 11 4.79 2.92 -12.19
CA LYS A 11 3.96 2.35 -11.13
C LYS A 11 4.52 2.74 -9.77
N THR A 12 3.66 3.24 -8.88
CA THR A 12 4.03 3.47 -7.49
C THR A 12 3.55 2.28 -6.68
N ILE A 13 4.47 1.65 -5.96
CA ILE A 13 4.21 0.51 -5.07
C ILE A 13 4.44 0.97 -3.64
N LEU A 14 3.62 0.46 -2.73
CA LEU A 14 3.67 0.75 -1.31
C LEU A 14 3.53 -0.52 -0.48
N GLY A 15 4.33 -0.65 0.57
CA GLY A 15 4.10 -1.63 1.63
C GLY A 15 3.45 -0.98 2.86
N THR A 16 2.36 -1.58 3.35
CA THR A 16 1.75 -1.27 4.64
C THR A 16 1.49 -2.55 5.41
N LYS A 17 1.42 -2.50 6.74
CA LYS A 17 1.06 -3.67 7.54
C LYS A 17 -0.41 -4.00 7.35
N ILE A 18 -0.74 -5.29 7.22
CA ILE A 18 -2.12 -5.73 6.97
C ILE A 18 -3.07 -5.34 8.10
N HIS A 19 -2.57 -5.34 9.34
CA HIS A 19 -3.34 -4.94 10.52
C HIS A 19 -3.59 -3.42 10.62
N ASN A 20 -2.92 -2.61 9.79
CA ASN A 20 -3.13 -1.16 9.76
C ASN A 20 -4.28 -0.79 8.83
N VAL A 21 -5.50 -1.19 9.23
CA VAL A 21 -6.74 -1.00 8.46
C VAL A 21 -6.97 0.46 8.07
N ARG A 22 -6.53 1.41 8.91
CA ARG A 22 -6.63 2.86 8.62
C ARG A 22 -5.80 3.24 7.40
N ALA A 23 -4.54 2.81 7.34
CA ALA A 23 -3.66 3.11 6.21
C ALA A 23 -4.15 2.42 4.93
N VAL A 24 -4.54 1.14 5.02
CA VAL A 24 -5.10 0.38 3.89
C VAL A 24 -6.31 1.12 3.28
N ARG A 25 -7.27 1.55 4.12
CA ARG A 25 -8.44 2.32 3.66
C ARG A 25 -8.06 3.67 3.03
N CYS A 26 -7.07 4.38 3.56
CA CYS A 26 -6.60 5.63 2.96
C CYS A 26 -6.02 5.38 1.57
N TYR A 27 -5.17 4.36 1.41
CA TYR A 27 -4.58 4.05 0.12
C TYR A 27 -5.61 3.60 -0.92
N HIS A 28 -6.62 2.83 -0.51
CA HIS A 28 -7.74 2.51 -1.39
C HIS A 28 -8.48 3.75 -1.89
N LYS A 29 -8.74 4.73 -1.01
CA LYS A 29 -9.35 6.01 -1.42
C LYS A 29 -8.48 6.80 -2.39
N CYS A 30 -7.16 6.71 -2.23
CA CYS A 30 -6.22 7.32 -3.17
C CYS A 30 -6.06 6.54 -4.49
N GLY A 31 -6.80 5.44 -4.70
CA GLY A 31 -6.77 4.64 -5.92
C GLY A 31 -5.73 3.53 -5.94
N PHE A 32 -5.05 3.25 -4.82
CA PHE A 32 -4.18 2.08 -4.71
C PHE A 32 -5.02 0.80 -4.61
N ARG A 33 -4.53 -0.24 -5.27
CA ARG A 33 -5.12 -1.59 -5.26
C ARG A 33 -4.17 -2.56 -4.58
N ASP A 34 -4.74 -3.57 -3.94
CA ASP A 34 -3.97 -4.66 -3.33
C ASP A 34 -3.31 -5.49 -4.43
N LEU A 35 -2.05 -5.82 -4.23
CA LEU A 35 -1.29 -6.68 -5.12
C LEU A 35 -1.10 -8.06 -4.50
N PHE A 36 -0.43 -8.13 -3.36
CA PHE A 36 -0.17 -9.38 -2.63
C PHE A 36 0.27 -9.09 -1.19
N VAL A 37 0.19 -10.11 -0.33
CA VAL A 37 0.68 -10.07 1.04
C VAL A 37 2.03 -10.78 1.11
N VAL A 38 2.99 -10.17 1.80
CA VAL A 38 4.28 -10.80 2.12
C VAL A 38 4.27 -11.14 3.61
N PRO A 39 4.29 -12.43 3.96
CA PRO A 39 4.32 -12.85 5.36
C PRO A 39 5.63 -12.44 6.02
N GLU A 40 5.57 -12.12 7.32
CA GLU A 40 6.73 -11.89 8.19
C GLU A 40 7.77 -10.85 7.67
N ARG A 41 7.32 -9.91 6.84
CA ARG A 41 8.21 -8.96 6.16
C ARG A 41 8.83 -7.92 7.09
N GLU A 42 8.14 -7.57 8.17
CA GLU A 42 8.62 -6.56 9.12
C GLU A 42 8.61 -7.09 10.55
N LEU A 43 9.79 -7.10 11.19
CA LEU A 43 9.92 -7.34 12.63
C LEU A 43 9.72 -6.01 13.36
N GLN A 44 8.67 -5.90 14.17
CA GLN A 44 8.44 -4.75 15.03
C GLN A 44 8.09 -5.22 16.44
N ASP A 45 8.72 -4.63 17.45
CA ASP A 45 8.45 -4.94 18.86
C ASP A 45 8.57 -6.45 19.18
N GLY A 46 9.44 -7.16 18.46
CA GLY A 46 9.66 -8.61 18.59
C GLY A 46 8.62 -9.48 17.88
N ILE A 47 7.64 -8.90 17.19
CA ILE A 47 6.57 -9.59 16.47
C ILE A 47 6.79 -9.42 14.96
N TYR A 48 6.71 -10.54 14.23
CA TYR A 48 6.68 -10.52 12.78
C TYR A 48 5.31 -10.10 12.27
N HIS A 49 5.30 -9.14 11.36
CA HIS A 49 4.08 -8.63 10.77
C HIS A 49 4.05 -8.84 9.26
N ASP A 50 2.87 -9.25 8.81
CA ASP A 50 2.57 -9.36 7.40
C ASP A 50 2.38 -7.98 6.79
N SER A 51 3.00 -7.80 5.63
CA SER A 51 2.92 -6.57 4.84
C SER A 51 2.03 -6.78 3.62
N LEU A 52 1.00 -5.95 3.51
CA LEU A 52 0.22 -5.79 2.29
C LEU A 52 0.97 -4.86 1.33
N ILE A 53 1.22 -5.38 0.14
CA ILE A 53 1.79 -4.61 -0.98
C ILE A 53 0.63 -4.09 -1.82
N MET A 54 0.59 -2.77 -2.01
CA MET A 54 -0.41 -2.06 -2.79
C MET A 54 0.27 -1.32 -3.96
N GLY A 55 -0.44 -1.11 -5.05
CA GLY A 55 0.10 -0.44 -6.23
C GLY A 55 -0.90 0.49 -6.93
N ILE A 56 -0.37 1.52 -7.59
CA ILE A 56 -1.11 2.42 -8.48
C ILE A 56 -0.29 2.71 -9.75
N ARG A 57 -0.95 2.77 -10.91
CA ARG A 57 -0.32 3.19 -12.17
C ARG A 57 -0.39 4.71 -12.28
N LYS A 58 0.69 5.39 -12.71
CA LYS A 58 0.74 6.85 -12.87
C LYS A 58 -0.40 7.40 -13.75
N ASN A 59 -0.82 6.66 -14.77
CA ASN A 59 -1.88 7.09 -15.69
C ASN A 59 -3.31 6.84 -15.17
N ALA A 60 -3.45 6.29 -13.96
CA ALA A 60 -4.75 6.02 -13.33
C ALA A 60 -5.16 7.08 -12.30
N PHE A 61 -4.45 8.22 -12.23
CA PHE A 61 -4.96 9.43 -11.57
C PHE A 61 -6.08 10.05 -12.41
N VAL A 62 -7.15 9.28 -12.64
CA VAL A 62 -8.46 9.83 -12.98
C VAL A 62 -9.13 10.01 -11.63
N PHE A 63 -8.99 11.22 -11.08
CA PHE A 63 -9.91 11.63 -10.04
C PHE A 63 -11.29 11.71 -10.70
N ASP A 64 -12.18 10.77 -10.39
CA ASP A 64 -13.61 11.00 -10.52
C ASP A 64 -13.99 12.10 -9.51
N LEU A 65 -13.69 13.35 -9.86
CA LEU A 65 -14.28 14.54 -9.25
C LEU A 65 -15.70 14.69 -9.81
N ASN A 66 -16.59 13.78 -9.42
CA ASN A 66 -18.04 13.93 -9.63
C ASN A 66 -18.78 13.15 -8.54
N GLN A 67 -18.74 13.67 -7.30
CA GLN A 67 -19.84 13.56 -6.35
C GLN A 67 -19.96 14.87 -5.57
#